data_AF-A0A959KVF4-F1
#
_entry.id   AF-A0A959KVF4-F1
#
_cell.length_a   1.000
_cell.length_b   1.000
_cell.length_c   1.000
_cell.angle_alpha   90.00
_cell.angle_beta   90.00
_cell.angle_gamma   90.00
#
_symmetry.space_group_name_H-M   'P 1'
#
loop_
_entity.id
_entity.type
_entity.pdbx_description
1 polymer ?
#
loop_
_entity_poly.entity_id
_entity_poly.type
_entity_poly.pdbx_seq_one_letter_code
_entity_poly.pdbx_strand_id
1 'polypeptide(L)'
;PTTVPEDLYFNCMVYSDGGLYGLAVLQLIYDSNDSGAFEDGQDQVFALPDIALDFEGWRLFSFQVGELGLSEQQLSKIVNIRALLISQMNLQPNPPLQVDYALDYLIFTAGGPLEL
;
A
#
# COMPACT_ATOMS: atom_id res chain seq x y z
N PRO A 1 4.47 17.37 -2.66
CA PRO A 1 3.39 16.95 -1.73
C PRO A 1 3.57 17.65 -0.38
N THR A 2 2.51 17.77 0.41
CA THR A 2 2.59 18.25 1.80
C THR A 2 3.33 17.23 2.68
N THR A 3 3.92 17.69 3.78
CA THR A 3 4.49 16.83 4.84
C THR A 3 3.56 16.72 6.05
N VAL A 4 2.38 17.35 6.01
CA VAL A 4 1.34 17.23 7.04
C VAL A 4 0.62 15.89 6.81
N PRO A 5 0.76 14.88 7.71
CA PRO A 5 0.21 13.54 7.52
C PRO A 5 -1.30 13.53 7.33
N GLU A 6 -2.03 14.38 8.04
CA GLU A 6 -3.48 14.48 8.00
C GLU A 6 -3.97 14.99 6.64
N ASP A 7 -3.17 15.77 5.93
CA ASP A 7 -3.52 16.31 4.61
C ASP A 7 -3.04 15.42 3.46
N LEU A 8 -2.29 14.35 3.75
CA LEU A 8 -1.70 13.50 2.73
C LEU A 8 -2.48 12.18 2.58
N TYR A 9 -2.82 11.85 1.34
CA TYR A 9 -3.50 10.60 1.00
C TYR A 9 -2.61 9.77 0.08
N PHE A 10 -2.46 8.48 0.39
CA PHE A 10 -1.87 7.49 -0.50
C PHE A 10 -2.99 6.80 -1.28
N ASN A 11 -2.86 6.77 -2.60
CA ASN A 11 -3.87 6.24 -3.50
C ASN A 11 -3.27 5.16 -4.37
N CYS A 12 -4.01 4.07 -4.55
CA CYS A 12 -3.66 3.00 -5.47
C CYS A 12 -4.87 2.44 -6.19
N MET A 13 -4.68 2.00 -7.43
CA MET A 13 -5.70 1.27 -8.16
C MET A 13 -5.35 -0.21 -8.15
N VAL A 14 -6.30 -1.04 -7.75
CA VAL A 14 -6.09 -2.48 -7.61
C VAL A 14 -7.13 -3.21 -8.45
N TYR A 15 -6.68 -4.16 -9.25
CA TYR A 15 -7.53 -5.12 -9.93
C TYR A 15 -7.57 -6.42 -9.16
N SER A 16 -8.74 -7.03 -9.10
CA SER A 16 -8.91 -8.42 -8.68
C SER A 16 -9.94 -9.15 -9.54
N ASP A 17 -9.81 -10.47 -9.62
CA ASP A 17 -10.75 -11.39 -10.23
C ASP A 17 -11.93 -11.80 -9.32
N GLY A 18 -11.94 -11.31 -8.08
CA GLY A 18 -12.99 -11.62 -7.08
C GLY A 18 -12.79 -12.93 -6.33
N GLY A 19 -11.65 -13.60 -6.49
CA GLY A 19 -11.31 -14.79 -5.74
C GLY A 19 -11.11 -14.54 -4.23
N LEU A 20 -11.48 -15.50 -3.39
CA LEU A 20 -11.38 -15.39 -1.91
C LEU A 20 -9.94 -15.50 -1.36
N TYR A 21 -8.94 -15.63 -2.23
CA TYR A 21 -7.58 -16.01 -1.85
C TYR A 21 -6.55 -14.91 -2.10
N GLY A 22 -6.97 -13.72 -2.53
CA GLY A 22 -6.07 -12.61 -2.80
C GLY A 22 -5.94 -11.64 -1.62
N LEU A 23 -4.73 -11.12 -1.41
CA LEU A 23 -4.44 -10.06 -0.46
C LEU A 23 -3.44 -9.07 -1.09
N ALA A 24 -3.69 -7.78 -0.98
CA ALA A 24 -2.69 -6.75 -1.28
C ALA A 24 -2.19 -6.11 0.02
N VAL A 25 -0.87 -6.05 0.16
CA VAL A 25 -0.17 -5.43 1.29
C VAL A 25 0.62 -4.24 0.77
N LEU A 26 0.37 -3.07 1.36
CA LEU A 26 0.99 -1.81 0.98
C LEU A 26 1.76 -1.25 2.17
N GLN A 27 3.00 -0.82 1.95
CA GLN A 27 3.87 -0.34 3.01
C GLN A 27 4.63 0.92 2.57
N LEU A 28 4.76 1.86 3.49
CA LEU A 28 5.63 3.02 3.38
C LEU A 28 6.90 2.77 4.21
N ILE A 29 8.05 3.08 3.63
CA ILE A 29 9.35 2.84 4.27
C ILE A 29 10.05 4.17 4.43
N TYR A 30 10.47 4.49 5.66
CA TYR A 30 11.18 5.73 5.95
C TYR A 30 12.63 5.47 6.34
N ASP A 31 13.48 6.39 5.90
CA ASP A 31 14.91 6.43 6.21
C ASP A 31 15.10 6.75 7.70
N SER A 32 15.34 5.70 8.48
CA SER A 32 15.42 5.80 9.94
C SER A 32 16.82 6.14 10.44
N ASN A 33 17.84 5.94 9.58
CA ASN A 33 19.24 6.16 9.90
C ASN A 33 19.85 7.40 9.22
N ASP A 34 19.03 8.18 8.49
CA ASP A 34 19.42 9.40 7.79
C ASP A 34 20.52 9.17 6.73
N SER A 35 20.51 7.97 6.11
CA SER A 35 21.46 7.62 5.05
C SER A 35 21.13 8.30 3.71
N GLY A 36 19.89 8.74 3.53
CA GLY A 36 19.35 9.25 2.27
C GLY A 36 19.04 8.17 1.23
N ALA A 37 19.11 6.90 1.60
CA ALA A 37 18.84 5.77 0.72
C ALA A 37 17.95 4.73 1.41
N PHE A 38 17.25 3.92 0.60
CA PHE A 38 16.54 2.77 1.15
C PHE A 38 17.51 1.65 1.51
N GLU A 39 17.42 1.15 2.74
CA GLU A 39 18.20 0.02 3.25
C GLU A 39 17.30 -1.06 3.85
N ASP A 40 17.19 -2.19 3.16
CA ASP A 40 16.32 -3.30 3.58
C ASP A 40 16.74 -3.88 4.94
N GLY A 41 15.77 -4.04 5.84
CA GLY A 41 15.97 -4.55 7.20
C GLY A 41 16.57 -3.55 8.19
N GLN A 42 16.96 -2.34 7.76
CA GLN A 42 17.38 -1.24 8.64
C GLN A 42 16.29 -0.17 8.74
N ASP A 43 15.68 0.19 7.61
CA ASP A 43 14.61 1.17 7.57
C ASP A 43 13.33 0.66 8.20
N GLN A 44 12.60 1.58 8.84
CA GLN A 44 11.37 1.24 9.52
C GLN A 44 10.18 1.34 8.56
N VAL A 45 9.25 0.40 8.74
CA VAL A 45 8.11 0.17 7.86
C VAL A 45 6.81 0.56 8.56
N PHE A 46 5.97 1.32 7.87
CA PHE A 46 4.59 1.57 8.23
C PHE A 46 3.68 0.87 7.23
N ALA A 47 2.89 -0.08 7.73
CA ALA A 47 1.92 -0.80 6.90
C ALA A 47 0.61 -0.02 6.81
N LEU A 48 0.09 0.12 5.60
CA LEU A 48 -1.28 0.53 5.36
C LEU A 48 -2.21 -0.66 5.66
N PRO A 49 -3.52 -0.42 5.87
CA PRO A 49 -4.49 -1.50 5.99
C PRO A 49 -4.40 -2.45 4.79
N ASP A 50 -4.37 -3.75 5.08
CA ASP A 50 -4.38 -4.77 4.03
C ASP A 50 -5.68 -4.70 3.23
N ILE A 51 -5.58 -4.93 1.93
CA ILE A 51 -6.73 -4.95 1.01
C ILE A 51 -7.07 -6.41 0.71
N ALA A 52 -8.22 -6.86 1.20
CA ALA A 52 -8.81 -8.11 0.73
C ALA A 52 -9.18 -7.97 -0.75
N LEU A 53 -8.73 -8.91 -1.59
CA LEU A 53 -8.98 -8.89 -3.03
C LEU A 53 -10.23 -9.69 -3.39
N ASP A 54 -11.26 -9.67 -2.54
CA ASP A 54 -12.51 -10.43 -2.71
C ASP A 54 -13.55 -9.70 -3.60
N PHE A 55 -13.06 -8.82 -4.47
CA PHE A 55 -13.87 -8.02 -5.38
C PHE A 55 -13.46 -8.22 -6.84
N GLU A 56 -14.38 -7.99 -7.76
CA GLU A 56 -14.12 -8.09 -9.20
C GLU A 56 -13.84 -6.71 -9.82
N GLY A 57 -12.85 -6.66 -10.70
CA GLY A 57 -12.49 -5.50 -11.49
C GLY A 57 -11.54 -4.53 -10.79
N TRP A 58 -11.38 -3.35 -11.39
CA TRP A 58 -10.54 -2.28 -10.87
C TRP A 58 -11.27 -1.49 -9.78
N ARG A 59 -10.58 -1.22 -8.67
CA ARG A 59 -11.03 -0.34 -7.60
C ARG A 59 -9.93 0.59 -7.14
N LEU A 60 -10.31 1.83 -6.86
CA LEU A 60 -9.46 2.81 -6.20
C LEU A 60 -9.51 2.60 -4.69
N PHE A 61 -8.34 2.56 -4.07
CA PHE A 61 -8.17 2.61 -2.62
C PHE A 61 -7.40 3.87 -2.26
N SER A 62 -7.89 4.59 -1.26
CA SER A 62 -7.30 5.82 -0.75
C SER A 62 -7.16 5.72 0.76
N PHE A 63 -5.96 5.97 1.26
CA PHE A 63 -5.62 5.89 2.67
C PHE A 63 -5.08 7.22 3.16
N GLN A 64 -5.61 7.72 4.28
CA GLN A 64 -5.09 8.92 4.91
C GLN A 64 -3.81 8.58 5.68
N VAL A 65 -2.69 9.21 5.35
CA VAL A 65 -1.37 8.88 5.91
C VAL A 65 -1.30 9.18 7.41
N GLY A 66 -2.05 10.17 7.90
CA GLY A 66 -2.17 10.47 9.33
C GLY A 66 -2.67 9.31 10.19
N GLU A 67 -3.46 8.38 9.62
CA GLU A 67 -3.95 7.20 10.35
C GLU A 67 -2.83 6.20 10.71
N LEU A 68 -1.67 6.32 10.06
CA LEU A 68 -0.50 5.49 10.33
C LEU A 68 0.29 5.92 11.58
N GLY A 69 -0.04 7.09 12.17
CA GLY A 69 0.68 7.64 13.32
C GLY A 69 2.09 8.14 13.00
N LEU A 70 2.39 8.39 11.72
CA LEU A 70 3.62 9.02 11.26
C LEU A 70 3.66 10.49 11.70
N SER A 71 4.82 10.94 12.18
CA SER A 71 5.09 12.38 12.35
C SER A 71 5.45 13.04 11.02
N GLU A 72 5.31 14.37 10.92
CA GLU A 72 5.76 15.15 9.74
C GLU A 72 7.22 14.87 9.39
N GLN A 73 8.08 14.75 10.41
CA GLN A 73 9.51 14.49 10.22
C GLN A 73 9.74 13.10 9.59
N GLN A 74 9.06 12.06 10.07
CA GLN A 74 9.17 10.73 9.47
C GLN A 74 8.61 10.71 8.04
N LEU A 75 7.51 11.42 7.80
CA LEU A 75 6.89 11.49 6.48
C LEU A 75 7.82 12.16 5.45
N SER A 76 8.57 13.19 5.85
CA SER A 76 9.58 13.82 4.98
C SER A 76 10.73 12.88 4.59
N LYS A 77 10.88 11.75 5.28
CA LYS A 77 11.94 10.75 5.09
C LYS A 77 11.43 9.47 4.42
N ILE A 78 10.22 9.46 3.83
CA ILE A 78 9.79 8.31 3.03
C ILE A 78 10.73 8.16 1.84
N VAL A 79 11.38 7.01 1.74
CA VAL A 79 12.38 6.69 0.70
C VAL A 79 11.92 5.55 -0.20
N ASN A 80 10.92 4.77 0.21
CA ASN A 80 10.44 3.65 -0.59
C ASN A 80 8.97 3.31 -0.29
N ILE A 81 8.34 2.67 -1.27
CA ILE A 81 6.98 2.13 -1.19
C ILE A 81 7.06 0.67 -1.61
N ARG A 82 6.51 -0.22 -0.79
CA ARG A 82 6.42 -1.65 -1.10
C ARG A 82 4.97 -2.03 -1.33
N ALA A 83 4.71 -2.68 -2.46
CA ALA A 83 3.43 -3.29 -2.78
C ALA A 83 3.63 -4.79 -3.03
N LEU A 84 2.87 -5.63 -2.35
CA LEU A 84 2.88 -7.08 -2.49
C LEU A 84 1.46 -7.55 -2.83
N LEU A 85 1.32 -8.29 -3.93
CA LEU A 85 0.08 -8.98 -4.30
C LEU A 85 0.26 -10.47 -4.02
N ILE A 86 -0.56 -11.00 -3.11
CA ILE A 86 -0.37 -12.31 -2.49
C ILE A 86 -1.53 -13.22 -2.86
N SER A 87 -1.21 -14.38 -3.44
CA SER A 87 -2.11 -15.53 -3.50
C SER A 87 -1.93 -16.37 -2.24
N GLN A 88 -2.93 -16.36 -1.36
CA GLN A 88 -2.91 -17.06 -0.08
C GLN A 88 -3.08 -18.57 -0.28
N MET A 89 -1.96 -19.25 -0.55
CA MET A 89 -1.91 -20.70 -0.80
C MET A 89 -2.55 -21.53 0.33
N ASN A 90 -2.44 -21.08 1.58
CA ASN A 90 -3.01 -21.77 2.74
C ASN A 90 -4.55 -21.85 2.71
N LEU A 91 -5.21 -21.01 1.92
CA LEU A 91 -6.67 -20.96 1.78
C LEU A 91 -7.16 -21.62 0.47
N GLN A 92 -6.25 -21.90 -0.46
CA GLN A 92 -6.57 -22.45 -1.78
C GLN A 92 -6.97 -23.94 -1.69
N PRO A 93 -7.86 -24.42 -2.58
CA PRO A 93 -8.12 -25.84 -2.75
C PRO A 93 -6.90 -26.58 -3.34
N ASN A 94 -6.98 -27.91 -3.40
CA ASN A 94 -5.99 -28.76 -4.08
C ASN A 94 -6.65 -29.47 -5.28
N PRO A 95 -6.26 -29.17 -6.54
CA PRO A 95 -5.19 -28.24 -6.95
C PRO A 95 -5.58 -26.75 -6.77
N PRO A 96 -4.59 -25.84 -6.64
CA PRO A 96 -4.86 -24.41 -6.53
C PRO A 96 -5.57 -23.84 -7.76
N LEU A 97 -6.45 -22.88 -7.53
CA LEU A 97 -7.07 -22.09 -8.59
C LEU A 97 -6.12 -20.98 -9.03
N GLN A 98 -6.15 -20.67 -10.33
CA GLN A 98 -5.50 -19.49 -10.86
C GLN A 98 -6.15 -18.24 -10.25
N VAL A 99 -5.33 -17.26 -9.94
CA VAL A 99 -5.75 -15.93 -9.48
C VAL A 99 -5.22 -14.88 -10.44
N ASP A 100 -5.99 -13.83 -10.64
CA ASP A 100 -5.60 -12.65 -11.41
C ASP A 100 -5.78 -11.39 -10.57
N TYR A 101 -4.68 -10.67 -10.37
CA TYR A 101 -4.65 -9.40 -9.67
C TYR A 101 -3.60 -8.50 -10.29
N ALA A 102 -3.87 -7.21 -10.27
CA ALA A 102 -2.94 -6.21 -10.78
C ALA A 102 -2.95 -4.97 -9.91
N LEU A 103 -1.85 -4.23 -10.00
CA LEU A 103 -1.70 -2.93 -9.38
C LEU A 103 -1.48 -1.94 -10.52
N ASP A 104 -2.22 -0.85 -10.48
CA ASP A 104 -1.95 0.34 -11.27
C ASP A 104 -1.68 1.51 -10.29
N TYR A 105 -1.10 2.58 -10.80
CA TYR A 105 -0.51 3.76 -10.13
C TYR A 105 -0.47 3.79 -8.59
N LEU A 106 0.69 4.15 -8.03
CA LEU A 106 0.86 4.46 -6.60
C LEU A 106 1.18 5.95 -6.47
N ILE A 107 0.23 6.75 -5.96
CA ILE A 107 0.38 8.20 -5.93
C ILE A 107 -0.02 8.81 -4.59
N PHE A 108 0.54 9.98 -4.31
CA PHE A 108 0.12 10.81 -3.20
C PHE A 108 -0.67 12.03 -3.69
N THR A 109 -1.76 12.34 -3.00
CA THR A 109 -2.54 13.57 -3.17
C THR A 109 -2.54 14.37 -1.87
N ALA A 110 -2.67 15.70 -1.98
CA ALA A 110 -2.74 16.60 -0.83
C ALA A 110 -4.13 17.23 -0.74
N GLY A 111 -4.69 17.30 0.46
CA GLY A 111 -6.00 17.90 0.76
C GLY A 111 -7.21 16.98 0.57
N GLY A 112 -7.01 15.76 0.07
CA GLY A 112 -8.10 14.78 -0.11
C GLY A 112 -7.66 13.53 -0.89
N PRO A 113 -8.51 12.48 -0.93
CA PRO A 113 -8.29 11.30 -1.76
C PRO A 113 -8.34 11.66 -3.25
N LEU A 114 -7.80 10.79 -4.10
CA LEU A 114 -8.02 10.90 -5.54
C LEU A 114 -9.50 10.67 -5.86
N GLU A 115 -10.06 11.48 -6.76
CA GLU A 115 -11.41 11.30 -7.30
C GLU A 115 -11.30 10.86 -8.77
N LEU A 116 -12.08 9.84 -9.16
CA LEU A 116 -12.15 9.30 -10.53
C LEU A 116 -13.43 9.74 -11.25
#